data_AF-A0A8T2T4F2-F1
#
_entry.id   AF-A0A8T2T4F2-F1
#
_cell.length_a   1.000
_cell.length_b   1.000
_cell.length_c   1.000
_cell.angle_alpha   90.00
_cell.angle_beta   90.00
_cell.angle_gamma   90.00
#
_symmetry.space_group_name_H-M   'P 1'
#
loop_
_entity.id
_entity.type
_entity.pdbx_description
1 polymer ?
#
loop_
_entity_poly.entity_id
_entity_poly.type
_entity_poly.pdbx_seq_one_letter_code
_entity_poly.pdbx_strand_id
1 'polypeptide(L)'
;MQAYPYAKASKDEDVKKKKKKKEKKKEKKKSARTSEEGVRDRVRFDDLVTKALNAPSPVRHVTQKERTREQEMEKYGLMTKERQIELDQIKAREKAKEKEKKGKGAEGVSAEDNDMPNLTKEEGMRLAKEYSRLLMREDRKLHAGETIRLRLKNEAIAALPSHLQAAARIPDMTPFPPLSPATLTPPIPGFTYEFTSGNVEDQL
;
A
#
# COMPACT_ATOMS: atom_id res chain seq x y z
N MET A 1 38.83 31.42 20.07
CA MET A 1 38.19 30.90 18.84
C MET A 1 39.27 30.28 17.96
N GLN A 2 39.31 28.95 17.86
CA GLN A 2 40.25 28.23 16.98
C GLN A 2 39.54 27.87 15.67
N ALA A 3 40.13 28.22 14.53
CA ALA A 3 39.65 27.85 13.20
C ALA A 3 40.42 26.61 12.72
N TYR A 4 39.70 25.59 12.26
CA TYR A 4 40.27 24.41 11.59
C TYR A 4 40.22 24.57 10.07
N PRO A 5 41.32 24.35 9.33
CA PRO A 5 41.32 24.41 7.87
C PRO A 5 40.90 23.05 7.26
N TYR A 6 39.95 23.08 6.32
CA TYR A 6 39.52 21.90 5.56
C TYR A 6 40.46 21.65 4.38
N ALA A 7 41.14 20.50 4.37
CA ALA A 7 41.97 20.05 3.26
C ALA A 7 41.10 19.44 2.13
N LYS A 8 41.31 19.85 0.88
CA LYS A 8 40.71 19.23 -0.32
C LYS A 8 41.57 18.03 -0.75
N ALA A 9 41.06 16.82 -0.59
CA ALA A 9 41.66 15.60 -1.13
C ALA A 9 40.91 15.11 -2.38
N SER A 10 41.70 14.76 -3.41
CA SER A 10 41.33 14.23 -4.73
C SER A 10 40.55 12.91 -4.65
N LYS A 11 39.26 12.89 -5.04
CA LYS A 11 38.38 11.71 -5.00
C LYS A 11 38.19 10.98 -6.35
N ASP A 12 38.73 11.51 -7.44
CA ASP A 12 38.32 11.07 -8.78
C ASP A 12 39.09 9.85 -9.34
N GLU A 13 40.31 9.59 -8.88
CA GLU A 13 41.14 8.47 -9.37
C GLU A 13 40.74 7.11 -8.76
N ASP A 14 40.33 7.07 -7.50
CA ASP A 14 40.00 5.82 -6.80
C ASP A 14 38.66 5.21 -7.25
N VAL A 15 37.73 6.05 -7.71
CA VAL A 15 36.42 5.60 -8.22
C VAL A 15 36.56 4.86 -9.55
N LYS A 16 37.48 5.28 -10.42
CA LYS A 16 37.74 4.64 -11.72
C LYS A 16 38.35 3.23 -11.57
N LYS A 17 39.31 3.05 -10.65
CA LYS A 17 39.94 1.73 -10.41
C LYS A 17 38.97 0.71 -9.81
N LYS A 18 38.05 1.13 -8.93
CA LYS A 18 37.02 0.25 -8.35
C LYS A 18 35.99 -0.25 -9.38
N LYS A 19 35.65 0.57 -10.39
CA LYS A 19 34.65 0.21 -11.42
C LYS A 19 35.16 -0.92 -12.34
N LYS A 20 36.42 -0.83 -12.79
CA LYS A 20 37.04 -1.80 -13.72
C LYS A 20 37.24 -3.20 -13.12
N LYS A 21 37.48 -3.31 -11.80
CA LYS A 21 37.61 -4.61 -11.09
C LYS A 21 36.25 -5.33 -10.92
N LYS A 22 35.14 -4.60 -10.94
CA LYS A 22 33.78 -5.15 -10.75
C LYS A 22 33.22 -5.77 -12.04
N GLU A 23 33.62 -5.29 -13.22
CA GLU A 23 33.22 -5.84 -14.52
C GLU A 23 33.91 -7.18 -14.83
N LYS A 24 35.23 -7.29 -14.64
CA LYS A 24 35.95 -8.57 -14.86
C LYS A 24 35.48 -9.73 -13.97
N LYS A 25 34.90 -9.44 -12.80
CA LYS A 25 34.35 -10.48 -11.90
C LYS A 25 32.93 -10.93 -12.30
N LYS A 26 32.22 -10.17 -13.15
CA LYS A 26 30.87 -10.52 -13.63
C LYS A 26 30.90 -11.48 -14.82
N GLU A 27 31.91 -11.42 -15.69
CA GLU A 27 32.02 -12.33 -16.85
C GLU A 27 32.35 -13.77 -16.43
N LYS A 28 33.26 -13.96 -15.48
CA LYS A 28 33.70 -15.29 -15.03
C LYS A 28 32.64 -16.12 -14.27
N LYS A 29 31.52 -15.51 -13.89
CA LYS A 29 30.42 -16.17 -13.14
C LYS A 29 29.24 -16.62 -14.02
N LYS A 30 29.22 -16.27 -15.30
CA LYS A 30 28.09 -16.57 -16.20
C LYS A 30 28.18 -17.93 -16.89
N SER A 31 29.37 -18.53 -17.02
CA SER A 31 29.55 -19.77 -17.78
C SER A 31 29.30 -21.07 -17.01
N ALA A 32 29.17 -21.03 -15.68
CA ALA A 32 29.05 -22.23 -14.84
C ALA A 32 27.63 -22.49 -14.28
N ARG A 33 26.65 -21.61 -14.54
CA ARG A 33 25.30 -21.71 -13.96
C ARG A 33 24.24 -22.33 -14.88
N THR A 34 24.54 -22.48 -16.17
CA THR A 34 23.52 -22.77 -17.18
C THR A 34 23.10 -24.24 -17.27
N SER A 35 23.89 -25.19 -16.76
CA SER A 35 23.57 -26.63 -16.86
C SER A 35 22.70 -27.14 -15.70
N GLU A 36 22.90 -26.67 -14.47
CA GLU A 36 22.12 -27.12 -13.30
C GLU A 36 20.72 -26.47 -13.21
N GLU A 37 20.59 -25.21 -13.65
CA GLU A 37 19.29 -24.51 -13.68
C GLU A 37 18.31 -25.21 -14.63
N GLY A 38 18.77 -25.62 -15.82
CA GLY A 38 17.93 -26.30 -16.82
C GLY A 38 17.40 -27.66 -16.38
N VAL A 39 18.12 -28.40 -15.52
CA VAL A 39 17.64 -29.68 -14.96
C VAL A 39 16.58 -29.44 -13.89
N ARG A 40 16.81 -28.45 -13.01
CA ARG A 40 15.84 -28.08 -11.96
C ARG A 40 14.54 -27.54 -12.56
N ASP A 41 14.62 -26.80 -13.66
CA ASP A 41 13.45 -26.23 -14.32
C ASP A 41 12.64 -27.30 -15.07
N ARG A 42 13.29 -28.36 -15.60
CA ARG A 42 12.59 -29.54 -16.14
C ARG A 42 11.86 -30.32 -15.04
N VAL A 43 12.54 -30.61 -13.92
CA VAL A 43 11.91 -31.30 -12.78
C VAL A 43 10.72 -30.50 -12.23
N ARG A 44 10.86 -29.18 -12.11
CA ARG A 44 9.75 -28.29 -11.71
C ARG A 44 8.60 -28.30 -12.71
N PHE A 45 8.89 -28.37 -14.00
CA PHE A 45 7.87 -28.45 -15.04
C PHE A 45 7.14 -29.79 -15.00
N ASP A 46 7.85 -30.91 -14.85
CA ASP A 46 7.26 -32.24 -14.70
C ASP A 46 6.41 -32.35 -13.42
N ASP A 47 6.88 -31.77 -12.31
CA ASP A 47 6.11 -31.64 -11.06
C ASP A 47 4.84 -30.78 -11.25
N LEU A 48 4.90 -29.74 -12.09
CA LEU A 48 3.75 -28.89 -12.38
C LEU A 48 2.73 -29.64 -13.25
N VAL A 49 3.20 -30.37 -14.27
CA VAL A 49 2.39 -31.18 -15.17
C VAL A 49 1.68 -32.29 -14.39
N THR A 50 2.39 -33.01 -13.53
CA THR A 50 1.80 -34.04 -12.68
C THR A 50 0.78 -33.47 -11.69
N LYS A 51 1.04 -32.30 -11.10
CA LYS A 51 0.05 -31.62 -10.24
C LYS A 51 -1.19 -31.14 -10.99
N ALA A 52 -1.03 -30.69 -12.23
CA ALA A 52 -2.15 -30.26 -13.07
C ALA A 52 -3.00 -31.45 -13.52
N LEU A 53 -2.37 -32.57 -13.88
CA LEU A 53 -3.06 -33.80 -14.28
C LEU A 53 -3.75 -34.50 -13.09
N ASN A 54 -3.15 -34.41 -11.90
CA ASN A 54 -3.71 -34.96 -10.66
C ASN A 54 -4.53 -33.93 -9.86
N ALA A 55 -4.76 -32.73 -10.42
CA ALA A 55 -5.55 -31.72 -9.74
C ALA A 55 -6.98 -32.28 -9.56
N PRO A 56 -7.55 -32.22 -8.34
CA PRO A 56 -8.92 -32.63 -8.14
C PRO A 56 -9.84 -31.82 -9.07
N SER A 57 -10.83 -32.49 -9.66
CA SER A 57 -11.82 -31.80 -10.47
C SER A 57 -12.53 -30.74 -9.64
N PRO A 58 -12.87 -29.58 -10.24
CA PRO A 58 -13.64 -28.56 -9.56
C PRO A 58 -14.97 -29.15 -9.06
N VAL A 59 -15.44 -28.64 -7.90
CA VAL A 59 -16.66 -29.07 -7.21
C VAL A 59 -17.78 -29.29 -8.23
N ARG A 60 -18.23 -30.53 -8.37
CA ARG A 60 -19.32 -30.89 -9.30
C ARG A 60 -20.60 -30.21 -8.85
N HIS A 61 -21.37 -29.69 -9.80
CA HIS A 61 -22.72 -29.20 -9.51
C HIS A 61 -23.65 -30.41 -9.27
N VAL A 62 -23.87 -30.76 -8.01
CA VAL A 62 -24.80 -31.82 -7.59
C VAL A 62 -26.15 -31.22 -7.22
N THR A 63 -27.22 -31.67 -7.87
CA THR A 63 -28.59 -31.24 -7.58
C THR A 63 -29.04 -31.72 -6.20
N GLN A 64 -30.04 -31.07 -5.58
CA GLN A 64 -30.49 -31.43 -4.23
C GLN A 64 -30.97 -32.90 -4.13
N LYS A 65 -31.62 -33.42 -5.19
CA LYS A 65 -32.08 -34.82 -5.26
C LYS A 65 -30.92 -35.82 -5.36
N GLU A 66 -29.85 -35.45 -6.07
CA GLU A 66 -28.65 -36.28 -6.16
C GLU A 66 -27.89 -36.30 -4.83
N ARG A 67 -27.84 -35.18 -4.10
CA ARG A 67 -27.20 -35.12 -2.78
C ARG A 67 -27.89 -36.03 -1.76
N THR A 68 -29.22 -36.04 -1.73
CA THR A 68 -29.98 -36.92 -0.81
C THR A 68 -29.77 -38.39 -1.18
N ARG A 69 -29.77 -38.71 -2.48
CA ARG A 69 -29.48 -40.06 -2.95
C ARG A 69 -28.07 -40.50 -2.60
N GLU A 70 -27.08 -39.63 -2.79
CA GLU A 70 -25.70 -39.90 -2.39
C GLU A 70 -25.64 -40.15 -0.88
N GLN A 71 -26.22 -39.29 -0.04
CA GLN A 71 -26.27 -39.48 1.42
C GLN A 71 -26.92 -40.80 1.86
N GLU A 72 -28.00 -41.21 1.18
CA GLU A 72 -28.62 -42.51 1.43
C GLU A 72 -27.67 -43.66 1.04
N MET A 73 -26.96 -43.54 -0.08
CA MET A 73 -25.95 -44.52 -0.50
C MET A 73 -24.75 -44.55 0.46
N GLU A 74 -24.31 -43.39 0.98
CA GLU A 74 -23.28 -43.28 2.02
C GLU A 74 -23.71 -44.01 3.30
N LYS A 75 -24.98 -43.86 3.68
CA LYS A 75 -25.57 -44.55 4.83
C LYS A 75 -25.54 -46.08 4.68
N TYR A 76 -25.66 -46.57 3.45
CA TYR A 76 -25.55 -48.00 3.11
C TYR A 76 -24.11 -48.43 2.73
N GLY A 77 -23.12 -47.55 2.87
CA GLY A 77 -21.70 -47.85 2.62
C GLY A 77 -21.30 -47.94 1.14
N LEU A 78 -22.18 -47.58 0.20
CA LEU A 78 -21.86 -47.49 -1.22
C LEU A 78 -21.44 -46.06 -1.58
N MET A 79 -20.14 -45.85 -1.73
CA MET A 79 -19.56 -44.56 -2.09
C MET A 79 -19.23 -44.52 -3.58
N THR A 80 -19.60 -43.43 -4.27
CA THR A 80 -19.11 -43.17 -5.64
C THR A 80 -17.65 -42.73 -5.61
N LYS A 81 -16.89 -43.01 -6.68
CA LYS A 81 -15.47 -42.63 -6.79
C LYS A 81 -15.26 -41.12 -6.64
N GLU A 82 -16.19 -40.33 -7.18
CA GLU A 82 -16.19 -38.86 -7.08
C GLU A 82 -16.35 -38.40 -5.63
N ARG A 83 -17.26 -39.03 -4.87
CA ARG A 83 -17.50 -38.68 -3.46
C ARG A 83 -16.34 -39.05 -2.54
N GLN A 84 -15.62 -40.14 -2.84
CA GLN A 84 -14.39 -40.50 -2.13
C GLN A 84 -13.31 -39.41 -2.29
N ILE A 85 -13.14 -38.90 -3.51
CA ILE A 85 -12.19 -37.83 -3.82
C ILE A 85 -12.55 -36.53 -3.11
N GLU A 86 -13.85 -36.19 -3.01
CA GLU A 86 -14.31 -35.03 -2.23
C GLU A 86 -14.02 -35.17 -0.73
N LEU A 87 -14.29 -36.33 -0.15
CA LEU A 87 -14.01 -36.60 1.26
C LEU A 87 -12.52 -36.54 1.57
N ASP A 88 -11.66 -37.04 0.68
CA ASP A 88 -10.21 -36.97 0.86
C ASP A 88 -9.67 -35.54 0.76
N GLN A 89 -10.25 -34.70 -0.10
CA GLN A 89 -9.94 -33.27 -0.15
C GLN A 89 -10.41 -32.53 1.11
N ILE A 90 -11.61 -32.84 1.62
CA ILE A 90 -12.11 -32.24 2.87
C ILE A 90 -11.19 -32.64 4.02
N LYS A 91 -10.84 -33.93 4.14
CA LYS A 91 -9.89 -34.42 5.16
C LYS A 91 -8.50 -33.78 5.02
N ALA A 92 -7.99 -33.56 3.81
CA ALA A 92 -6.71 -32.88 3.59
C ALA A 92 -6.78 -31.39 4.00
N ARG A 93 -7.88 -30.70 3.69
CA ARG A 93 -8.13 -29.31 4.10
C ARG A 93 -8.30 -29.18 5.62
N GLU A 94 -8.98 -30.12 6.26
CA GLU A 94 -9.14 -30.17 7.72
C GLU A 94 -7.80 -30.40 8.43
N LYS A 95 -6.98 -31.34 7.95
CA LYS A 95 -5.61 -31.55 8.46
C LYS A 95 -4.72 -30.32 8.28
N ALA A 96 -4.92 -29.53 7.22
CA ALA A 96 -4.22 -28.26 7.03
C ALA A 96 -4.70 -27.19 8.02
N LYS A 97 -6.02 -27.08 8.24
CA LYS A 97 -6.62 -26.13 9.21
C LYS A 97 -6.29 -26.47 10.67
N GLU A 98 -6.18 -27.75 11.03
CA GLU A 98 -5.80 -28.19 12.38
C GLU A 98 -4.35 -27.78 12.71
N LYS A 99 -3.45 -27.86 11.73
CA LYS A 99 -2.08 -27.35 11.85
C LYS A 99 -2.03 -25.83 12.02
N GLU A 100 -2.99 -25.10 11.46
CA GLU A 100 -3.09 -23.64 11.57
C GLU A 100 -3.68 -23.19 12.93
N LYS A 101 -4.59 -23.97 13.52
CA LYS A 101 -5.25 -23.65 14.80
C LYS A 101 -4.36 -23.81 16.04
N LYS A 102 -3.26 -24.56 15.99
CA LYS A 102 -2.31 -24.66 17.12
C LYS A 102 -1.44 -23.40 17.35
N GLY A 103 -1.65 -22.33 16.58
CA GLY A 103 -0.81 -21.13 16.60
C GLY A 103 -1.46 -19.79 16.99
N LYS A 104 -2.72 -19.74 17.45
CA LYS A 104 -3.38 -18.45 17.76
C LYS A 104 -4.10 -18.48 19.11
N GLY A 105 -3.49 -17.87 20.12
CA GLY A 105 -4.17 -17.41 21.33
C GLY A 105 -4.36 -15.89 21.27
N ALA A 106 -5.59 -15.44 21.47
CA ALA A 106 -6.02 -14.17 22.11
C ALA A 106 -7.51 -13.93 21.79
N GLU A 107 -8.29 -13.73 22.85
CA GLU A 107 -9.74 -13.43 22.87
C GLU A 107 -10.14 -12.21 22.04
N GLY A 108 -11.33 -12.29 21.45
CA GLY A 108 -11.92 -11.28 20.59
C GLY A 108 -12.84 -10.31 21.32
N VAL A 109 -12.72 -9.03 20.96
CA VAL A 109 -13.77 -8.02 21.12
C VAL A 109 -14.77 -8.22 19.98
N SER A 110 -16.06 -8.39 20.29
CA SER A 110 -17.12 -8.57 19.31
C SER A 110 -17.39 -7.27 18.56
N ALA A 111 -16.95 -7.21 17.30
CA ALA A 111 -17.18 -6.09 16.41
C ALA A 111 -18.37 -6.42 15.50
N GLU A 112 -19.55 -5.90 15.87
CA GLU A 112 -20.75 -5.91 15.05
C GLU A 112 -20.46 -5.18 13.72
N ASP A 113 -20.81 -5.82 12.61
CA ASP A 113 -20.87 -5.34 11.22
C ASP A 113 -19.85 -4.29 10.79
N ASN A 114 -18.59 -4.71 10.66
CA ASN A 114 -17.55 -3.90 10.03
C ASN A 114 -17.46 -4.23 8.54
N ASP A 115 -17.97 -3.33 7.68
CA ASP A 115 -17.64 -3.24 6.25
C ASP A 115 -16.18 -2.80 6.04
N MET A 116 -15.25 -3.38 6.79
CA MET A 116 -13.83 -3.18 6.56
C MET A 116 -13.41 -4.02 5.36
N PRO A 117 -12.75 -3.43 4.37
CA PRO A 117 -12.25 -4.19 3.24
C PRO A 117 -11.34 -5.30 3.77
N ASN A 118 -11.55 -6.54 3.30
CA ASN A 118 -10.78 -7.72 3.68
C ASN A 118 -9.35 -7.63 3.14
N LEU A 119 -8.53 -6.76 3.74
CA LEU A 119 -7.12 -6.60 3.40
C LEU A 119 -6.30 -7.65 4.11
N THR A 120 -5.34 -8.22 3.40
CA THR A 120 -4.29 -8.98 4.05
C THR A 120 -3.41 -8.03 4.87
N LYS A 121 -2.80 -8.52 5.95
CA LYS A 121 -1.90 -7.70 6.81
C LYS A 121 -0.77 -7.06 6.02
N GLU A 122 -0.28 -7.75 4.98
CA GLU A 122 0.79 -7.23 4.12
C GLU A 122 0.33 -6.06 3.26
N GLU A 123 -0.87 -6.15 2.67
CA GLU A 123 -1.45 -5.07 1.88
C GLU A 123 -1.73 -3.84 2.73
N GLY A 124 -2.26 -4.03 3.95
CA GLY A 124 -2.46 -2.93 4.91
C GLY A 124 -1.15 -2.20 5.24
N MET A 125 -0.07 -2.94 5.52
CA MET A 125 1.26 -2.35 5.77
C MET A 125 1.83 -1.62 4.55
N ARG A 126 1.60 -2.13 3.34
CA ARG A 126 2.05 -1.49 2.10
C ARG A 126 1.31 -0.18 1.86
N LEU A 127 -0.02 -0.19 1.93
CA LEU A 127 -0.85 1.00 1.71
C LEU A 127 -0.55 2.11 2.72
N ALA A 128 -0.40 1.77 4.00
CA ALA A 128 -0.04 2.76 5.03
C ALA A 128 1.30 3.43 4.70
N LYS A 129 2.31 2.65 4.29
CA LYS A 129 3.64 3.17 3.94
C LYS A 129 3.61 4.02 2.67
N GLU A 130 2.81 3.67 1.68
CA GLU A 130 2.63 4.46 0.46
C GLU A 130 1.93 5.77 0.75
N TYR A 131 0.86 5.74 1.54
CA TYR A 131 0.17 6.95 1.99
C TYR A 131 1.10 7.89 2.76
N SER A 132 1.88 7.38 3.73
CA SER A 132 2.87 8.20 4.44
C SER A 132 3.91 8.83 3.50
N ARG A 133 4.33 8.10 2.45
CA ARG A 133 5.27 8.64 1.45
C ARG A 133 4.63 9.73 0.59
N LEU A 134 3.37 9.54 0.21
CA LEU A 134 2.60 10.51 -0.56
C LEU A 134 2.45 11.80 0.23
N LEU A 135 2.02 11.72 1.49
CA LEU A 135 1.86 12.88 2.38
C LEU A 135 3.18 13.65 2.52
N MET A 136 4.28 12.95 2.83
CA MET A 136 5.61 13.58 2.94
C MET A 136 6.13 14.21 1.64
N ARG A 137 5.61 13.76 0.48
CA ARG A 137 5.95 14.34 -0.82
C ARG A 137 5.13 15.60 -1.08
N GLU A 138 3.86 15.60 -0.73
CA GLU A 138 2.97 16.75 -0.83
C GLU A 138 3.41 17.88 0.10
N ASP A 139 3.72 17.58 1.36
CA ASP A 139 4.23 18.55 2.33
C ASP A 139 5.50 19.24 1.83
N ARG A 140 6.46 18.45 1.32
CA ARG A 140 7.69 19.00 0.73
C ARG A 140 7.41 19.89 -0.47
N LYS A 141 6.42 19.53 -1.30
CA LYS A 141 6.01 20.34 -2.46
C LYS A 141 5.36 21.65 -2.00
N LEU A 142 4.50 21.63 -0.99
CA LEU A 142 3.86 22.81 -0.41
C LEU A 142 4.92 23.75 0.18
N HIS A 143 5.82 23.23 1.03
CA HIS A 143 6.90 24.02 1.62
C HIS A 143 7.86 24.61 0.59
N ALA A 144 8.17 23.88 -0.49
CA ALA A 144 8.96 24.44 -1.58
C ALA A 144 8.24 25.63 -2.25
N GLY A 145 6.91 25.52 -2.46
CA GLY A 145 6.10 26.62 -2.97
C GLY A 145 6.03 27.83 -2.02
N GLU A 146 5.83 27.58 -0.73
CA GLU A 146 5.78 28.61 0.32
C GLU A 146 7.10 29.36 0.46
N THR A 147 8.23 28.64 0.48
CA THR A 147 9.56 29.25 0.58
C THR A 147 9.88 30.13 -0.62
N ILE A 148 9.52 29.68 -1.84
CA ILE A 148 9.63 30.50 -3.05
C ILE A 148 8.72 31.73 -2.95
N ARG A 149 7.46 31.58 -2.54
CA ARG A 149 6.51 32.70 -2.37
C ARG A 149 7.01 33.73 -1.38
N LEU A 150 7.55 33.31 -0.23
CA LEU A 150 8.12 34.19 0.78
C LEU A 150 9.35 34.94 0.26
N ARG A 151 10.23 34.25 -0.47
CA ARG A 151 11.39 34.86 -1.09
C ARG A 151 10.99 35.95 -2.09
N LEU A 152 10.08 35.62 -3.01
CA LEU A 152 9.58 36.57 -4.02
C LEU A 152 8.84 37.75 -3.38
N LYS A 153 8.06 37.51 -2.32
CA LYS A 153 7.41 38.58 -1.54
C LYS A 153 8.44 39.57 -0.99
N ASN A 154 9.53 39.06 -0.40
CA ASN A 154 10.57 39.91 0.18
C ASN A 154 11.35 40.69 -0.88
N GLU A 155 11.68 40.04 -2.01
CA GLU A 155 12.32 40.68 -3.16
C GLU A 155 11.43 41.78 -3.75
N ALA A 156 10.12 41.53 -3.87
CA ALA A 156 9.15 42.52 -4.34
C ALA A 156 9.06 43.74 -3.39
N ILE A 157 9.02 43.51 -2.06
CA ILE A 157 9.04 44.61 -1.09
C ILE A 157 10.33 45.42 -1.21
N ALA A 158 11.48 44.77 -1.42
CA ALA A 158 12.76 45.45 -1.58
C ALA A 158 12.83 46.29 -2.88
N ALA A 159 12.13 45.88 -3.93
CA ALA A 159 12.06 46.60 -5.21
C ALA A 159 11.15 47.85 -5.17
N LEU A 160 10.31 48.01 -4.14
CA LEU A 160 9.46 49.19 -4.00
C LEU A 160 10.28 50.45 -3.68
N PRO A 161 9.77 51.65 -4.01
CA PRO A 161 10.33 52.92 -3.53
C PRO A 161 10.35 53.00 -1.99
N SER A 162 11.36 53.65 -1.41
CA SER A 162 11.63 53.67 0.04
C SER A 162 10.43 54.07 0.90
N HIS A 163 9.62 55.03 0.46
CA HIS A 163 8.44 55.51 1.19
C HIS A 163 7.31 54.47 1.30
N LEU A 164 7.21 53.52 0.35
CA LEU A 164 6.20 52.45 0.37
C LEU A 164 6.68 51.19 1.11
N GLN A 165 8.00 50.98 1.21
CA GLN A 165 8.57 49.80 1.88
C GLN A 165 8.15 49.71 3.35
N ALA A 166 8.12 50.85 4.06
CA ALA A 166 7.73 50.91 5.46
C ALA A 166 6.28 50.45 5.67
N ALA A 167 5.35 50.95 4.84
CA ALA A 167 3.95 50.56 4.87
C ALA A 167 3.76 49.07 4.51
N ALA A 168 4.46 48.58 3.49
CA ALA A 168 4.35 47.19 3.02
C ALA A 168 4.90 46.13 4.00
N ARG A 169 5.77 46.53 4.94
CA ARG A 169 6.31 45.61 5.97
C ARG A 169 5.36 45.40 7.15
N ILE A 170 4.39 46.29 7.34
CA ILE A 170 3.42 46.19 8.44
C ILE A 170 2.48 45.01 8.12
N PRO A 171 2.36 44.02 9.02
CA PRO A 171 1.38 42.94 8.86
C PRO A 171 -0.05 43.51 8.90
N ASP A 172 -0.89 43.04 7.99
CA ASP A 172 -2.32 43.34 8.03
C ASP A 172 -2.98 42.60 9.19
N MET A 173 -3.59 43.35 10.10
CA MET A 173 -4.30 42.82 11.27
C MET A 173 -5.81 42.71 11.05
N THR A 174 -6.31 43.04 9.86
CA THR A 174 -7.72 42.84 9.54
C THR A 174 -8.05 41.34 9.49
N PRO A 175 -9.15 40.89 10.11
CA PRO A 175 -9.54 39.49 10.05
C PRO A 175 -9.92 39.11 8.62
N PHE A 176 -9.70 37.84 8.26
CA PHE A 176 -10.10 37.34 6.94
C PHE A 176 -11.62 37.46 6.76
N PRO A 177 -12.11 37.92 5.60
CA PRO A 177 -13.55 38.04 5.37
C PRO A 177 -14.23 36.66 5.45
N PRO A 178 -15.49 36.59 5.93
CA PRO A 178 -16.22 35.33 5.95
C PRO A 178 -16.38 34.80 4.53
N LEU A 179 -15.82 33.62 4.25
CA LEU A 179 -15.92 32.96 2.95
C LEU A 179 -16.56 31.58 3.15
N SER A 180 -17.52 31.22 2.29
CA SER A 180 -18.09 29.87 2.29
C SER A 180 -17.03 28.86 1.87
N PRO A 181 -16.87 27.72 2.58
CA PRO A 181 -15.94 26.68 2.17
C PRO A 181 -16.34 26.13 0.79
N ALA A 182 -15.36 25.60 0.06
CA ALA A 182 -15.62 24.98 -1.24
C ALA A 182 -16.59 23.80 -1.08
N THR A 183 -17.70 23.85 -1.83
CA THR A 183 -18.72 22.79 -1.86
C THR A 183 -18.44 21.79 -2.99
N LEU A 184 -18.84 20.53 -2.80
CA LEU A 184 -18.67 19.48 -3.84
C LEU A 184 -19.48 19.78 -5.09
N THR A 185 -20.69 20.34 -4.92
CA THR A 185 -21.53 20.86 -5.99
C THR A 185 -21.49 22.38 -5.99
N PRO A 186 -21.28 23.04 -7.16
CA PRO A 186 -21.30 24.50 -7.22
C PRO A 186 -22.66 25.03 -6.77
N PRO A 187 -22.72 26.18 -6.07
CA PRO A 187 -23.97 26.71 -5.54
C PRO A 187 -24.91 27.15 -6.67
N ILE A 188 -26.21 27.01 -6.43
CA ILE A 188 -27.25 27.52 -7.34
C ILE A 188 -27.26 29.05 -7.20
N PRO A 189 -27.23 29.82 -8.30
CA PRO A 189 -27.24 31.27 -8.23
C PRO A 189 -28.52 31.76 -7.52
N GLY A 190 -28.34 32.66 -6.55
CA GLY A 190 -29.44 33.20 -5.75
C GLY A 190 -29.85 32.36 -4.53
N PHE A 191 -29.25 31.18 -4.32
CA PHE A 191 -29.49 30.35 -3.14
C PHE A 191 -28.24 30.28 -2.26
N THR A 192 -28.15 31.20 -1.29
CA THR A 192 -27.04 31.25 -0.32
C THR A 192 -27.50 30.67 1.01
N TYR A 193 -26.78 29.67 1.51
CA TYR A 193 -26.94 29.22 2.89
C TYR A 193 -26.14 30.14 3.80
N GLU A 194 -26.82 30.81 4.73
CA GLU A 194 -26.13 31.49 5.83
C GLU A 194 -25.59 30.41 6.77
N PHE A 195 -24.28 30.18 6.75
CA PHE A 195 -23.62 29.42 7.79
C PHE A 195 -23.59 30.28 9.05
N THR A 196 -24.67 30.24 9.84
CA THR A 196 -24.65 30.80 11.19
C THR A 196 -23.66 29.99 12.01
N SER A 197 -22.49 30.55 12.31
CA SER A 197 -21.59 30.01 13.32
C SER A 197 -22.24 30.23 14.70
N GLY A 198 -23.22 29.37 15.02
CA GLY A 198 -23.98 29.46 16.26
C GLY A 198 -23.08 29.27 17.48
N ASN A 199 -23.02 30.27 18.34
CA ASN A 199 -22.92 30.01 19.77
C ASN A 199 -24.23 29.33 20.17
N VAL A 200 -24.14 28.10 20.68
CA VAL A 200 -25.27 27.22 21.02
C VAL A 200 -25.95 27.63 22.35
N GLU A 201 -25.87 28.90 22.77
CA GLU A 201 -26.33 29.33 24.10
C GLU A 201 -27.70 30.03 24.14
N ASP A 202 -28.30 30.41 23.00
CA ASP A 202 -29.57 31.18 22.97
C ASP A 202 -30.81 30.35 22.58
N GLN A 203 -30.81 29.04 22.81
CA GLN A 203 -32.00 28.20 22.65
C GLN A 203 -32.28 27.33 23.89
N LEU A 204 -32.54 27.97 25.04
CA LEU A 204 -33.31 27.41 26.15
C LEU A 204 -34.20 28.48 26.79
#